data_AF-A0A960PNU2-F1
#
_entry.id   AF-A0A960PNU2-F1
#
_cell.length_a   1.000
_cell.length_b   1.000
_cell.length_c   1.000
_cell.angle_alpha   90.00
_cell.angle_beta   90.00
_cell.angle_gamma   90.00
#
_symmetry.space_group_name_H-M   'P 1'
#
loop_
_entity.id
_entity.type
_entity.pdbx_description
1 polymer ?
#
loop_
_entity_poly.entity_id
_entity_poly.type
_entity_poly.pdbx_seq_one_letter_code
_entity_poly.pdbx_strand_id
1 'polypeptide(L)'
;EAFLRRFQGSVHFPMPSPEERLRLWRDHFEDQAFSLAGDVDLDALARQHEVSGGSIVNVLRFTALRAADRDPPEVRFTDLEEGVRRELHKDGRFLGLRG
;
A
#
# COMPACT_ATOMS: atom_id res chain seq x y z
N GLU A 1 18.14 22.47 22.84
CA GLU A 1 18.10 22.30 21.37
C GLU A 1 19.51 22.11 20.81
N ALA A 2 19.89 20.88 20.47
CA ALA A 2 21.20 20.57 19.87
C ALA A 2 21.17 19.37 18.90
N PHE A 3 19.98 18.87 18.54
CA PHE A 3 19.83 17.61 17.79
C PHE A 3 19.54 17.82 16.29
N LEU A 4 18.99 18.96 15.89
CA LEU A 4 18.57 19.22 14.50
C LEU A 4 19.66 19.86 13.62
N ARG A 5 20.82 20.19 14.18
CA ARG A 5 21.85 21.02 13.53
C ARG A 5 22.68 20.31 12.45
N ARG A 6 22.31 19.07 12.07
CA ARG A 6 23.02 18.25 11.06
C ARG A 6 22.12 17.56 10.04
N PHE A 7 20.86 17.97 9.90
CA PHE A 7 20.01 17.57 8.77
C PHE A 7 19.95 18.72 7.77
N GLN A 8 20.84 18.70 6.77
CA GLN A 8 20.96 19.74 5.74
C GLN A 8 20.06 19.50 4.51
N GLY A 9 19.14 18.53 4.56
CA GLY A 9 18.19 18.28 3.49
C GLY A 9 17.02 17.41 3.94
N SER A 10 15.80 17.86 3.68
CA SER A 10 14.60 17.03 3.71
C SER A 10 14.29 16.59 2.28
N VAL A 11 14.25 15.29 2.01
CA VAL A 11 13.72 14.78 0.75
C VAL A 11 12.19 14.78 0.86
N HIS A 12 11.52 15.56 0.01
CA HIS A 12 10.07 15.55 -0.06
C HIS A 12 9.63 14.39 -0.96
N PHE A 13 8.86 13.46 -0.40
CA PHE A 13 8.23 12.38 -1.15
C PHE A 13 6.75 12.75 -1.34
N PRO A 14 6.36 13.28 -2.51
CA PRO A 14 4.97 13.61 -2.78
C PRO A 14 4.12 12.34 -2.86
N MET A 15 2.80 12.50 -2.77
CA MET A 15 1.88 11.41 -3.06
C MET A 15 2.05 10.96 -4.51
N PRO A 16 2.20 9.65 -4.76
CA PRO A 16 2.40 9.13 -6.11
C PRO A 16 1.17 9.37 -6.98
N SER A 17 1.36 9.60 -8.28
CA SER A 17 0.26 9.69 -9.26
C SER A 17 -0.49 8.35 -9.42
N PRO A 18 -1.69 8.33 -10.03
CA PRO A 18 -2.36 7.07 -10.35
C PRO A 18 -1.49 6.09 -11.16
N GLU A 19 -0.71 6.60 -12.12
CA GLU A 19 0.19 5.80 -12.96
C GLU A 19 1.35 5.23 -12.13
N GLU A 20 1.92 6.03 -11.23
CA GLU A 20 2.97 5.59 -10.32
C GLU A 20 2.45 4.54 -9.33
N ARG A 21 1.22 4.72 -8.80
CA ARG A 21 0.57 3.71 -7.95
C ARG A 21 0.31 2.42 -8.69
N LEU A 22 -0.16 2.47 -9.93
CA LEU A 22 -0.37 1.28 -10.75
C LEU A 22 0.94 0.52 -10.97
N ARG A 23 2.02 1.24 -11.27
CA ARG A 23 3.36 0.65 -11.38
C ARG A 23 3.76 -0.02 -10.08
N LEU A 24 3.64 0.68 -8.95
CA LEU A 24 3.94 0.10 -7.64
C LEU A 24 3.14 -1.17 -7.39
N TRP A 25 1.84 -1.21 -7.67
CA TRP A 25 1.04 -2.43 -7.53
C TRP A 25 1.57 -3.58 -8.39
N ARG A 26 1.82 -3.33 -9.68
CA ARG A 26 2.33 -4.35 -10.61
C ARG A 26 3.69 -4.90 -10.19
N ASP A 27 4.64 -4.00 -9.90
CA ASP A 27 6.00 -4.36 -9.48
C ASP A 27 5.98 -5.30 -8.26
N HIS A 28 5.01 -5.11 -7.34
CA HIS A 28 4.86 -5.97 -6.18
C HIS A 28 4.18 -7.32 -6.45
N PHE A 29 3.47 -7.52 -7.56
CA PHE A 29 2.88 -8.81 -7.91
C PHE A 29 3.72 -9.62 -8.90
N GLU A 30 4.69 -9.00 -9.58
CA GLU A 30 5.63 -9.68 -10.47
C GLU A 30 6.60 -10.61 -9.72
N ASP A 31 6.98 -10.25 -8.48
CA ASP A 31 8.05 -10.93 -7.70
C ASP A 31 7.54 -11.74 -6.48
N GLN A 32 6.25 -12.06 -6.38
CA GLN A 32 5.67 -12.67 -5.17
C GLN A 32 5.17 -14.10 -5.35
N ALA A 33 5.16 -14.84 -4.24
CA ALA A 33 4.74 -16.25 -4.18
C ALA A 33 3.21 -16.48 -4.21
N PHE A 34 2.41 -15.41 -4.29
CA PHE A 34 0.95 -15.47 -4.33
C PHE A 34 0.44 -14.96 -5.67
N SER A 35 -0.55 -15.66 -6.24
CA SER A 35 -1.18 -15.22 -7.49
C SER A 35 -2.19 -14.11 -7.22
N LEU A 36 -2.44 -13.30 -8.26
CA LEU A 36 -3.55 -12.37 -8.28
C LEU A 36 -4.74 -13.03 -8.96
N ALA A 37 -5.93 -12.94 -8.37
CA ALA A 37 -7.15 -13.44 -9.00
C ALA A 37 -7.38 -12.72 -10.34
N GLY A 38 -7.84 -13.46 -11.36
CA GLY A 38 -7.92 -12.97 -12.74
C GLY A 38 -8.94 -11.85 -12.98
N ASP A 39 -9.81 -11.59 -12.01
CA ASP A 39 -10.81 -10.51 -12.01
C ASP A 39 -10.34 -9.23 -11.33
N VAL A 40 -9.10 -9.20 -10.82
CA VAL A 40 -8.54 -8.02 -10.15
C VAL A 40 -8.16 -6.93 -11.15
N ASP A 41 -8.77 -5.76 -11.00
CA ASP A 41 -8.42 -4.55 -11.72
C ASP A 41 -7.54 -3.62 -10.87
N LEU A 42 -6.22 -3.77 -10.98
CA LEU A 42 -5.23 -2.91 -10.29
C LEU A 42 -5.26 -1.47 -10.78
N ASP A 43 -5.70 -1.24 -12.01
CA ASP A 43 -5.75 0.08 -12.64
C ASP A 43 -6.94 0.88 -12.10
N ALA A 44 -8.09 0.23 -11.90
CA ALA A 44 -9.19 0.77 -11.12
C ALA A 44 -8.78 1.07 -9.66
N LEU A 45 -8.09 0.13 -8.99
CA LEU A 45 -7.62 0.32 -7.61
C LEU A 45 -6.68 1.53 -7.47
N ALA A 46 -5.73 1.68 -8.41
CA ALA A 46 -4.77 2.77 -8.41
C ALA A 46 -5.42 4.15 -8.65
N ARG A 47 -6.47 4.22 -9.47
CA ARG A 47 -7.21 5.46 -9.72
C ARG A 47 -8.15 5.85 -8.57
N GLN A 48 -8.84 4.87 -7.98
CA GLN A 48 -9.88 5.12 -6.97
C GLN A 48 -9.32 5.49 -5.60
N HIS A 49 -8.08 5.10 -5.30
CA HIS A 49 -7.49 5.28 -3.98
C HIS A 49 -6.17 6.05 -4.03
N GLU A 50 -6.15 7.22 -3.39
CA GLU A 50 -4.95 7.99 -3.17
C GLU A 50 -4.22 7.48 -1.92
N VAL A 51 -3.32 6.52 -2.14
CA VAL A 51 -2.51 5.87 -1.09
C VAL A 51 -1.02 6.10 -1.33
N SER A 52 -0.25 6.20 -0.24
CA SER A 52 1.21 6.33 -0.31
C SER A 52 1.86 4.99 -0.70
N GLY A 53 3.12 5.02 -1.15
CA GLY A 53 3.88 3.78 -1.37
C GLY A 53 3.99 2.91 -0.11
N GLY A 54 4.12 3.53 1.07
CA GLY A 54 4.12 2.80 2.34
C GLY A 54 2.78 2.14 2.65
N SER A 55 1.67 2.82 2.37
CA SER A 55 0.33 2.28 2.52
C SER A 55 0.13 1.08 1.57
N ILE A 56 0.58 1.16 0.30
CA ILE A 56 0.55 0.03 -0.66
C ILE A 56 1.26 -1.20 -0.09
N VAL A 57 2.48 -1.03 0.44
CA VAL A 57 3.25 -2.13 1.06
C VAL A 57 2.49 -2.77 2.23
N ASN A 58 1.83 -1.96 3.06
CA ASN A 58 1.04 -2.48 4.18
C ASN A 58 -0.19 -3.24 3.71
N VAL A 59 -0.88 -2.78 2.66
CA VAL A 59 -1.98 -3.52 2.04
C VAL A 59 -1.49 -4.87 1.53
N LEU A 60 -0.37 -4.90 0.79
CA LEU A 60 0.19 -6.14 0.25
C LEU A 60 0.54 -7.15 1.34
N ARG A 61 1.12 -6.71 2.45
CA ARG A 61 1.39 -7.57 3.62
C ARG A 61 0.09 -8.15 4.19
N PHE A 62 -0.95 -7.33 4.29
CA PHE A 62 -2.26 -7.78 4.75
C PHE A 62 -2.87 -8.81 3.80
N THR A 63 -2.87 -8.56 2.49
CA THR A 63 -3.45 -9.47 1.51
C THR A 63 -2.67 -10.78 1.38
N ALA A 64 -1.34 -10.73 1.48
CA ALA A 64 -0.50 -11.92 1.48
C ALA A 64 -0.86 -12.87 2.64
N LEU A 65 -1.08 -12.33 3.85
CA LEU A 65 -1.53 -13.12 5.00
C LEU A 65 -2.94 -13.72 4.78
N ARG A 66 -3.84 -13.01 4.07
CA ARG A 66 -5.18 -13.52 3.74
C ARG A 66 -5.15 -14.60 2.66
N ALA A 67 -4.23 -14.48 1.72
CA ALA A 67 -4.03 -15.46 0.66
C ALA A 67 -3.35 -16.74 1.16
N ALA A 68 -2.52 -16.66 2.19
CA ALA A 68 -1.76 -17.79 2.73
C ALA A 68 -2.64 -18.95 3.24
N ASP A 69 -3.87 -18.69 3.65
CA ASP A 69 -4.83 -19.72 4.09
C ASP A 69 -5.57 -20.40 2.91
N ARG A 70 -5.24 -20.06 1.67
CA ARG A 70 -5.87 -20.58 0.44
C ARG A 70 -4.91 -21.49 -0.32
N ASP A 71 -5.47 -22.46 -1.04
CA ASP A 71 -4.73 -23.37 -1.92
C ASP A 71 -5.34 -23.37 -3.34
N PRO A 72 -4.66 -22.82 -4.36
CA PRO A 72 -3.36 -22.13 -4.27
C PRO A 72 -3.46 -20.77 -3.54
N PRO A 73 -2.36 -20.22 -3.01
CA PRO A 73 -2.34 -18.89 -2.43
C PRO A 73 -2.68 -17.81 -3.46
N GLU A 74 -3.85 -17.22 -3.31
CA GLU A 74 -4.41 -16.25 -4.26
C GLU A 74 -4.95 -15.01 -3.54
N VAL A 75 -4.53 -13.83 -3.98
CA VAL A 75 -5.05 -12.53 -3.55
C VAL A 75 -6.27 -12.16 -4.39
N ARG A 76 -7.40 -11.89 -3.72
CA ARG A 76 -8.65 -11.46 -4.36
C ARG A 76 -8.83 -9.96 -4.27
N PHE A 77 -9.66 -9.41 -5.16
CA PHE A 77 -9.98 -7.98 -5.16
C PHE A 77 -10.51 -7.49 -3.80
N THR A 78 -11.36 -8.29 -3.15
CA THR A 78 -11.92 -7.98 -1.83
C THR A 78 -10.86 -7.86 -0.74
N ASP A 79 -9.74 -8.60 -0.84
CA ASP A 79 -8.64 -8.48 0.14
C ASP A 79 -7.93 -7.13 -0.04
N LEU A 80 -7.73 -6.71 -1.30
CA LEU A 80 -7.09 -5.44 -1.63
C LEU A 80 -7.95 -4.26 -1.18
N GLU A 81 -9.25 -4.26 -1.49
CA GLU A 81 -10.18 -3.22 -1.04
C GLU A 81 -10.23 -3.13 0.49
N GLU A 82 -10.28 -4.27 1.18
CA GLU A 82 -10.21 -4.32 2.64
C GLU A 82 -8.91 -3.74 3.17
N GLY A 83 -7.77 -4.15 2.61
CA GLY A 83 -6.47 -3.63 3.02
C GLY A 83 -6.37 -2.13 2.82
N VAL A 84 -6.75 -1.61 1.64
CA VAL A 84 -6.74 -0.17 1.34
C VAL A 84 -7.60 0.60 2.34
N ARG A 85 -8.83 0.14 2.58
CA ARG A 85 -9.72 0.79 3.56
C ARG A 85 -9.13 0.80 4.96
N ARG A 86 -8.47 -0.29 5.37
CA ARG A 86 -7.79 -0.36 6.67
C ARG A 86 -6.63 0.62 6.77
N GLU A 87 -5.83 0.78 5.72
CA GLU A 87 -4.73 1.75 5.72
C GLU A 87 -5.23 3.20 5.72
N LEU A 88 -6.23 3.52 4.89
CA LEU A 88 -6.85 4.86 4.89
C LEU A 88 -7.47 5.21 6.26
N HIS A 89 -8.07 4.25 6.95
CA HIS A 89 -8.59 4.46 8.31
C HIS A 89 -7.47 4.65 9.35
N LYS A 90 -6.27 4.09 9.15
CA LYS A 90 -5.11 4.29 10.03
C LYS A 90 -4.45 5.63 9.78
N ASP A 91 -4.32 6.02 8.52
CA ASP A 91 -3.75 7.32 8.11
C ASP A 91 -4.65 8.47 8.59
N GLY A 92 -5.96 8.25 8.74
CA GLY A 92 -6.87 9.16 9.44
C GLY A 92 -6.64 9.32 10.95
N ARG A 93 -5.72 8.57 11.58
CA ARG A 93 -5.44 8.61 13.03
C ARG A 93 -3.99 8.68 13.46
N PHE A 94 -3.01 8.70 12.54
CA PHE A 94 -1.59 8.72 12.92
C PHE A 94 -0.95 10.13 13.02
N LEU A 95 -1.76 11.16 13.29
CA LEU A 95 -1.30 12.50 13.72
C LEU A 95 -1.65 12.85 15.18
N GLY A 96 -2.07 11.86 15.97
CA GLY A 96 -2.45 12.04 17.38
C GLY A 96 -1.43 11.54 18.39
N LEU A 97 -0.17 11.96 18.34
CA LEU A 97 0.75 11.91 19.50
C LEU A 97 1.69 13.12 19.51
N ARG A 98 1.13 14.25 19.96
CA ARG A 98 1.84 15.26 20.76
C ARG A 98 0.91 15.66 21.91
N GLY A 99 1.10 15.01 23.05
CA GLY A 99 0.69 15.45 24.38
C GLY A 99 1.91 15.32 25.28
#